data_AF-A0A8C9YE76-F1
#
_entry.id   AF-A0A8C9YE76-F1
#
_cell.length_a   1.000
_cell.length_b   1.000
_cell.length_c   1.000
_cell.angle_alpha   90.00
_cell.angle_beta   90.00
_cell.angle_gamma   90.00
#
_symmetry.space_group_name_H-M   'P 1'
#
loop_
_entity.id
_entity.type
_entity.pdbx_description
1 polymer ?
#
loop_
_entity_poly.entity_id
_entity_poly.type
_entity_poly.pdbx_seq_one_letter_code
_entity_poly.pdbx_strand_id
1 'polypeptide(L)'
;MCEINKNSSLALLLHLPPLSLPQLSLMTKRAEILRMDKAIAKEEGQLRQLEKIIERDNLTFEEFLRENEKKSVEARTFFEHEAKSKQEKNAQIKRLTAEIGTVKSELGKFEEILIDYKRYEKLLFELSPPEWQEAQKTKGFKADVLTDGDVLDEQNREPEESAIRNVLVVDQAVLSPQRHTPTYLTLSSSLLQHEPELYFTEPQQLLDLVTELTEQNLSLIQNTTRVEETLEELRQSTEATRKKIEEDEEQLTLQINDMNQRIDIEKARGTKLRQKVQLHVSLNKEDQDVMLDALGEKVVEVHCCCVDDRITNLSTLEKLANIENRMSLLLQGIESIPEEHLEMMKKIKDSERRSRYREEKLREQSEKQKERMRRYLERSLADSKKIVSRLLHL
;
A
#
# COMPACT_ATOMS: atom_id res chain seq x y z
N MET A 1 13.06 -127.73 -84.07
CA MET A 1 13.85 -127.59 -85.30
C MET A 1 15.19 -127.00 -84.88
N CYS A 2 16.37 -127.58 -85.08
CA CYS A 2 16.83 -128.68 -85.93
C CYS A 2 17.98 -129.42 -85.21
N GLU A 3 18.14 -130.70 -85.53
CA GLU A 3 19.21 -131.60 -85.08
C GLU A 3 20.56 -131.33 -85.77
N ILE A 4 21.57 -132.13 -85.34
CA ILE A 4 22.92 -132.41 -85.90
C ILE A 4 24.02 -131.62 -85.16
N ASN A 5 25.02 -132.20 -84.47
CA ASN A 5 25.79 -133.42 -84.77
C ASN A 5 26.37 -134.08 -83.49
N LYS A 6 26.21 -135.40 -83.35
CA LYS A 6 27.00 -136.25 -82.45
C LYS A 6 28.14 -136.84 -83.28
N ASN A 7 29.41 -136.61 -82.89
CA ASN A 7 30.59 -137.50 -83.05
C ASN A 7 31.91 -136.69 -83.21
N SER A 8 32.55 -136.27 -82.12
CA SER A 8 33.98 -135.89 -82.20
C SER A 8 34.83 -136.01 -80.93
N SER A 9 34.29 -136.14 -79.71
CA SER A 9 35.14 -136.13 -78.49
C SER A 9 35.19 -137.43 -77.69
N LEU A 10 34.82 -138.56 -78.30
CA LEU A 10 35.13 -139.90 -77.77
C LEU A 10 36.53 -140.40 -78.20
N ALA A 11 37.44 -139.52 -78.60
CA ALA A 11 38.75 -139.90 -79.12
C ALA A 11 39.96 -139.59 -78.22
N LEU A 12 39.78 -139.08 -76.99
CA LEU A 12 40.93 -138.62 -76.16
C LEU A 12 40.89 -139.08 -74.70
N LEU A 13 40.24 -140.22 -74.41
CA LEU A 13 40.02 -140.66 -73.02
C LEU A 13 40.50 -142.10 -72.73
N LEU A 14 41.57 -142.55 -73.38
CA LEU A 14 42.27 -143.78 -73.01
C LEU A 14 43.78 -143.57 -73.16
N HIS A 15 44.42 -143.03 -72.11
CA HIS A 15 45.76 -143.38 -71.60
C HIS A 15 46.27 -142.35 -70.57
N LEU A 16 46.02 -142.59 -69.27
CA LEU A 16 46.84 -142.04 -68.17
C LEU A 16 46.86 -143.03 -66.97
N PRO A 17 48.03 -143.34 -66.35
CA PRO A 17 48.18 -144.32 -65.25
C PRO A 17 47.97 -143.72 -63.82
N PRO A 18 47.89 -144.54 -62.74
CA PRO A 18 47.51 -144.07 -61.39
C PRO A 18 48.68 -143.47 -60.56
N LEU A 19 48.42 -142.47 -59.70
CA LEU A 19 49.41 -141.77 -58.82
C LEU A 19 49.57 -142.40 -57.41
N SER A 20 50.69 -142.13 -56.68
CA SER A 20 51.08 -142.78 -55.39
C SER A 20 50.86 -141.95 -54.08
N LEU A 21 50.86 -142.60 -52.90
CA LEU A 21 50.42 -142.07 -51.58
C LEU A 21 51.15 -140.80 -51.05
N PRO A 22 52.49 -140.68 -51.16
CA PRO A 22 53.20 -139.44 -50.84
C PRO A 22 52.84 -138.29 -51.80
N GLN A 23 52.56 -138.62 -53.06
CA GLN A 23 52.06 -137.65 -54.04
C GLN A 23 50.66 -137.16 -53.65
N LEU A 24 49.82 -138.01 -53.04
CA LEU A 24 48.49 -137.64 -52.55
C LEU A 24 48.53 -136.67 -51.34
N SER A 25 49.36 -136.93 -50.33
CA SER A 25 49.53 -136.04 -49.16
C SER A 25 50.11 -134.67 -49.54
N LEU A 26 51.10 -134.69 -50.44
CA LEU A 26 51.68 -133.49 -51.04
C LEU A 26 50.61 -132.72 -51.84
N MET A 27 49.74 -133.41 -52.58
CA MET A 27 48.60 -132.80 -53.28
C MET A 27 47.59 -132.17 -52.32
N THR A 28 47.26 -132.80 -51.18
CA THR A 28 46.34 -132.22 -50.18
C THR A 28 46.92 -130.99 -49.49
N LYS A 29 48.21 -131.01 -49.10
CA LYS A 29 48.88 -129.83 -48.53
C LYS A 29 49.01 -128.70 -49.54
N ARG A 30 49.33 -129.01 -50.80
CA ARG A 30 49.32 -128.03 -51.90
C ARG A 30 47.92 -127.45 -52.14
N ALA A 31 46.86 -128.27 -52.07
CA ALA A 31 45.48 -127.82 -52.19
C ALA A 31 45.05 -126.90 -51.04
N GLU A 32 45.48 -127.19 -49.80
CA GLU A 32 45.19 -126.35 -48.63
C GLU A 32 45.99 -125.03 -48.65
N ILE A 33 47.26 -125.06 -49.08
CA ILE A 33 48.05 -123.85 -49.34
C ILE A 33 47.35 -122.99 -50.38
N LEU A 34 46.90 -123.58 -51.49
CA LEU A 34 46.12 -122.85 -52.50
C LEU A 34 44.81 -122.27 -51.95
N ARG A 35 44.15 -122.96 -51.01
CA ARG A 35 42.93 -122.46 -50.34
C ARG A 35 43.25 -121.27 -49.43
N MET A 36 44.32 -121.34 -48.65
CA MET A 36 44.78 -120.25 -47.78
C MET A 36 45.28 -119.06 -48.61
N ASP A 37 46.05 -119.28 -49.67
CA ASP A 37 46.49 -118.22 -50.59
C ASP A 37 45.30 -117.53 -51.25
N LYS A 38 44.26 -118.29 -51.61
CA LYS A 38 43.00 -117.72 -52.12
C LYS A 38 42.24 -116.91 -51.06
N ALA A 39 42.29 -117.31 -49.79
CA ALA A 39 41.69 -116.58 -48.68
C ALA A 39 42.48 -115.30 -48.34
N ILE A 40 43.83 -115.38 -48.30
CA ILE A 40 44.72 -114.23 -48.12
C ILE A 40 44.53 -113.24 -49.26
N ALA A 41 44.52 -113.69 -50.52
CA ALA A 41 44.29 -112.81 -51.67
C ALA A 41 42.92 -112.11 -51.60
N LYS A 42 41.90 -112.77 -51.06
CA LYS A 42 40.57 -112.19 -50.83
C LYS A 42 40.61 -111.12 -49.74
N GLU A 43 41.18 -111.43 -48.57
CA GLU A 43 41.31 -110.50 -47.44
C GLU A 43 42.21 -109.30 -47.80
N GLU A 44 43.34 -109.51 -48.46
CA GLU A 44 44.17 -108.41 -48.97
C GLU A 44 43.44 -107.58 -50.02
N GLY A 45 42.58 -108.20 -50.83
CA GLY A 45 41.69 -107.49 -51.74
C GLY A 45 40.71 -106.58 -51.00
N GLN A 46 40.11 -107.09 -49.92
CA GLN A 46 39.18 -106.32 -49.06
C GLN A 46 39.90 -105.21 -48.28
N LEU A 47 41.10 -105.48 -47.77
CA LEU A 47 41.91 -104.49 -47.05
C LEU A 47 42.36 -103.37 -48.00
N ARG A 48 42.80 -103.70 -49.22
CA ARG A 48 43.10 -102.70 -50.26
C ARG A 48 41.88 -101.88 -50.67
N GLN A 49 40.67 -102.47 -50.64
CA GLN A 49 39.44 -101.71 -50.89
C GLN A 49 39.13 -100.75 -49.74
N LEU A 50 39.26 -101.21 -48.49
CA LEU A 50 38.99 -100.40 -47.31
C LEU A 50 40.02 -99.25 -47.18
N GLU A 51 41.29 -99.52 -47.44
CA GLU A 51 42.36 -98.52 -47.49
C GLU A 51 42.05 -97.43 -48.52
N LYS A 52 41.63 -97.80 -49.73
CA LYS A 52 41.17 -96.85 -50.76
C LYS A 52 39.93 -96.04 -50.36
N ILE A 53 39.05 -96.60 -49.53
CA ILE A 53 37.88 -95.87 -49.02
C ILE A 53 38.34 -94.86 -47.98
N ILE A 54 39.15 -95.28 -47.00
CA ILE A 54 39.69 -94.38 -45.96
C ILE A 54 40.50 -93.25 -46.58
N GLU A 55 41.33 -93.54 -47.59
CA GLU A 55 42.12 -92.52 -48.28
C GLU A 55 41.22 -91.51 -49.01
N ARG A 56 40.14 -91.96 -49.65
CA ARG A 56 39.14 -91.07 -50.27
C ARG A 56 38.39 -90.23 -49.24
N ASP A 57 38.00 -90.84 -48.12
CA ASP A 57 37.27 -90.16 -47.05
C ASP A 57 38.16 -89.11 -46.36
N ASN A 58 39.45 -89.42 -46.15
CA ASN A 58 40.43 -88.45 -45.64
C ASN A 58 40.59 -87.26 -46.58
N LEU A 59 40.71 -87.48 -47.90
CA LEU A 59 40.76 -86.40 -48.88
C LEU A 59 39.51 -85.54 -48.84
N THR A 60 38.33 -86.17 -48.75
CA THR A 60 37.04 -85.47 -48.66
C THR A 60 36.94 -84.65 -47.37
N PHE A 61 37.45 -85.18 -46.25
CA PHE A 61 37.46 -84.49 -44.97
C PHE A 61 38.43 -83.30 -44.96
N GLU A 62 39.62 -83.45 -45.54
CA GLU A 62 40.56 -82.34 -45.72
C GLU A 62 39.97 -81.23 -46.60
N GLU A 63 39.29 -81.59 -47.69
CA GLU A 63 38.56 -80.63 -48.53
C GLU A 63 37.47 -79.91 -47.73
N PHE A 64 36.71 -80.63 -46.91
CA PHE A 64 35.70 -80.06 -46.04
C PHE A 64 36.29 -79.08 -45.01
N LEU A 65 37.40 -79.43 -44.36
CA LEU A 65 38.09 -78.56 -43.41
C LEU A 65 38.61 -77.29 -44.10
N ARG A 66 39.23 -77.41 -45.27
CA ARG A 66 39.68 -76.25 -46.05
C ARG A 66 38.53 -75.33 -46.42
N GLU A 67 37.41 -75.89 -46.88
CA GLU A 67 36.23 -75.11 -47.25
C GLU A 67 35.55 -74.46 -46.03
N ASN A 68 35.53 -75.12 -44.88
CA ASN A 68 35.00 -74.56 -43.64
C ASN A 68 35.87 -73.40 -43.12
N GLU A 69 37.19 -73.59 -43.09
CA GLU A 69 38.15 -72.55 -42.69
C GLU A 69 38.04 -71.35 -43.64
N LYS A 70 37.99 -71.60 -44.95
CA LYS A 70 37.76 -70.58 -45.96
C LYS A 70 36.46 -69.80 -45.70
N LYS A 71 35.33 -70.49 -45.51
CA LYS A 71 34.04 -69.86 -45.20
C LYS A 71 34.07 -69.06 -43.89
N SER A 72 34.75 -69.56 -42.87
CA SER A 72 34.91 -68.87 -41.58
C SER A 72 35.71 -67.57 -41.74
N VAL A 73 36.81 -67.60 -42.49
CA VAL A 73 37.63 -66.42 -42.80
C VAL A 73 36.86 -65.44 -43.67
N GLU A 74 36.16 -65.91 -44.71
CA GLU A 74 35.31 -65.06 -45.57
C GLU A 74 34.20 -64.38 -44.75
N ALA A 75 33.51 -65.11 -43.87
CA ALA A 75 32.51 -64.53 -42.98
C ALA A 75 33.12 -63.49 -42.02
N ARG A 76 34.26 -63.79 -41.41
CA ARG A 76 34.97 -62.87 -40.50
C ARG A 76 35.39 -61.59 -41.22
N THR A 77 36.01 -61.70 -42.39
CA THR A 77 36.45 -60.55 -43.18
C THR A 77 35.27 -59.70 -43.65
N PHE A 78 34.15 -60.32 -44.03
CA PHE A 78 32.91 -59.62 -44.34
C PHE A 78 32.38 -58.84 -43.13
N PHE A 79 32.29 -59.46 -41.95
CA PHE A 79 31.87 -58.77 -40.72
C PHE A 79 32.82 -57.65 -40.32
N GLU A 80 34.14 -57.84 -40.43
CA GLU A 80 35.12 -56.80 -40.15
C GLU A 80 35.01 -55.62 -41.12
N HIS A 81 34.76 -55.88 -42.41
CA HIS A 81 34.53 -54.85 -43.41
C HIS A 81 33.23 -54.08 -43.13
N GLU A 82 32.13 -54.77 -42.81
CA GLU A 82 30.85 -54.13 -42.50
C GLU A 82 30.90 -53.34 -41.19
N ALA A 83 31.61 -53.83 -40.18
CA ALA A 83 31.86 -53.10 -38.93
C ALA A 83 32.68 -51.82 -39.18
N LYS A 84 33.73 -51.88 -40.01
CA LYS A 84 34.51 -50.70 -40.42
C LYS A 84 33.66 -49.69 -41.19
N SER A 85 32.85 -50.15 -42.14
CA SER A 85 31.91 -49.30 -42.90
C SER A 85 30.91 -48.61 -41.98
N LYS A 86 30.30 -49.35 -41.04
CA LYS A 86 29.40 -48.79 -40.02
C LYS A 86 30.10 -47.76 -39.14
N GLN A 87 31.34 -48.02 -38.71
CA GLN A 87 32.13 -47.09 -37.91
C GLN A 87 32.41 -45.78 -38.67
N GLU A 88 32.78 -45.86 -39.94
CA GLU A 88 33.01 -44.68 -40.79
C GLU A 88 31.72 -43.87 -40.99
N LYS A 89 30.59 -44.53 -41.27
CA LYS A 89 29.28 -43.87 -41.37
C LYS A 89 28.87 -43.22 -40.05
N ASN A 90 29.12 -43.86 -38.91
CA ASN A 90 28.86 -43.27 -37.59
C ASN A 90 29.74 -42.03 -37.34
N ALA A 91 31.00 -42.07 -37.74
CA ALA A 91 31.91 -40.91 -37.67
C ALA A 91 31.42 -39.75 -38.54
N GLN A 92 30.91 -40.03 -39.76
CA GLN A 92 30.29 -39.02 -40.63
C GLN A 92 29.03 -38.42 -39.99
N ILE A 93 28.15 -39.25 -39.41
CA ILE A 93 26.95 -38.76 -38.68
C ILE A 93 27.34 -37.85 -37.51
N LYS A 94 28.37 -38.21 -36.74
CA LYS A 94 28.85 -37.38 -35.63
C LYS A 94 29.40 -36.03 -36.13
N ARG A 95 30.18 -36.05 -37.22
CA ARG A 95 30.69 -34.82 -37.86
C ARG A 95 29.56 -33.92 -38.34
N LEU A 96 28.61 -34.46 -39.11
CA LEU A 96 27.45 -33.69 -39.60
C LEU A 96 26.57 -33.17 -38.46
N THR A 97 26.36 -33.97 -37.40
CA THR A 97 25.62 -33.53 -36.21
C THR A 97 26.31 -32.34 -35.52
N ALA A 98 27.64 -32.34 -35.43
CA ALA A 98 28.39 -31.22 -34.88
C ALA A 98 28.28 -29.96 -35.77
N GLU A 99 28.40 -30.12 -37.08
CA GLU A 99 28.24 -29.03 -38.06
C GLU A 99 26.83 -28.41 -38.02
N ILE A 100 25.78 -29.24 -37.94
CA ILE A 100 24.40 -28.78 -37.72
C ILE A 100 24.29 -27.96 -36.43
N GLY A 101 24.97 -28.39 -35.36
CA GLY A 101 25.02 -27.64 -34.09
C GLY A 101 25.65 -26.26 -34.26
N THR A 102 26.78 -26.17 -34.96
CA THR A 102 27.46 -24.91 -35.27
C THR A 102 26.57 -23.98 -36.10
N VAL A 103 26.00 -24.46 -37.21
CA VAL A 103 25.11 -23.67 -38.07
C VAL A 103 23.87 -23.19 -37.31
N LYS A 104 23.28 -24.03 -36.45
CA LYS A 104 22.16 -23.60 -35.59
C LYS A 104 22.56 -22.51 -34.60
N SER A 105 23.75 -22.60 -34.01
CA SER A 105 24.25 -21.55 -33.11
C SER A 105 24.49 -20.23 -33.86
N GLU A 106 25.04 -20.29 -35.07
CA GLU A 106 25.22 -19.11 -35.92
C GLU A 106 23.87 -18.50 -36.34
N LEU A 107 22.90 -19.34 -36.72
CA LEU A 107 21.54 -18.90 -37.03
C LEU A 107 20.91 -18.15 -35.85
N GLY A 108 21.08 -18.65 -34.62
CA GLY A 108 20.60 -17.96 -33.42
C GLY A 108 21.22 -16.58 -33.20
N LYS A 109 22.52 -16.41 -33.50
CA LYS A 109 23.19 -15.09 -33.45
C LYS A 109 22.62 -14.13 -34.49
N PHE A 110 22.37 -14.61 -35.71
CA PHE A 110 21.76 -13.80 -36.75
C PHE A 110 20.31 -13.44 -36.42
N GLU A 111 19.57 -14.32 -35.76
CA GLU A 111 18.21 -14.03 -35.29
C GLU A 111 18.19 -12.94 -34.21
N GLU A 112 19.13 -12.96 -33.26
CA GLU A 112 19.29 -11.89 -32.26
C GLU A 112 19.63 -10.55 -32.93
N ILE A 113 20.58 -10.54 -33.85
CA ILE A 113 20.94 -9.35 -34.64
C ILE A 113 19.73 -8.83 -35.44
N LEU A 114 18.91 -9.72 -36.00
CA LEU A 114 17.70 -9.34 -36.73
C LEU A 114 16.66 -8.69 -35.80
N ILE A 115 16.52 -9.17 -34.57
CA ILE A 115 15.64 -8.57 -33.57
C ILE A 115 16.10 -7.14 -33.26
N ASP A 116 17.41 -6.93 -33.08
CA ASP A 116 17.95 -5.60 -32.81
C ASP A 116 17.79 -4.66 -34.01
N TYR A 117 18.03 -5.12 -35.24
CA TYR A 117 17.76 -4.31 -36.43
C TYR A 117 16.29 -3.90 -36.57
N LYS A 118 15.35 -4.80 -36.26
CA LYS A 118 13.90 -4.44 -36.23
C LYS A 118 13.58 -3.41 -35.16
N ARG A 119 14.25 -3.46 -34.00
CA ARG A 119 14.11 -2.44 -32.96
C ARG A 119 14.66 -1.10 -33.42
N TYR A 120 15.83 -1.10 -34.06
CA TYR A 120 16.44 0.12 -34.60
C TYR A 120 15.61 0.72 -35.74
N GLU A 121 15.07 -0.10 -36.65
CA GLU A 121 14.14 0.33 -37.69
C GLU A 121 12.92 1.04 -37.09
N LYS A 122 12.29 0.42 -36.08
CA LYS A 122 11.16 1.04 -35.38
C LYS A 122 11.54 2.36 -34.71
N LEU A 123 12.68 2.41 -34.02
CA LEU A 123 13.18 3.62 -33.37
C LEU A 123 13.43 4.74 -34.40
N LEU A 124 14.10 4.42 -35.51
CA LEU A 124 14.36 5.37 -36.59
C LEU A 124 13.06 5.90 -37.20
N PHE A 125 12.04 5.04 -37.34
CA PHE A 125 10.72 5.46 -37.79
C PHE A 125 10.06 6.44 -36.80
N GLU A 126 10.10 6.14 -35.50
CA GLU A 126 9.52 7.00 -34.45
C GLU A 126 10.23 8.35 -34.33
N LEU A 127 11.55 8.39 -34.55
CA LEU A 127 12.34 9.62 -34.53
C LEU A 127 12.26 10.41 -35.85
N SER A 128 11.76 9.81 -36.92
CA SER A 128 11.56 10.51 -38.20
C SER A 128 10.47 11.58 -38.05
N PRO A 129 10.54 12.71 -38.77
CA PRO A 129 9.53 13.76 -38.68
C PRO A 129 8.11 13.25 -38.95
N PRO A 130 7.08 13.78 -38.26
CA PRO A 130 5.68 13.35 -38.43
C PRO A 130 5.20 13.41 -39.89
N GLU A 131 5.60 14.46 -40.62
CA GLU A 131 5.27 14.65 -42.05
C GLU A 131 5.79 13.49 -42.91
N TRP A 132 7.00 12.99 -42.60
CA TRP A 132 7.59 11.87 -43.31
C TRP A 132 6.95 10.53 -42.90
N GLN A 133 6.64 10.34 -41.61
CA GLN A 133 5.94 9.15 -41.13
C GLN A 133 4.56 8.98 -41.79
N GLU A 134 3.81 10.07 -41.94
CA GLU A 134 2.49 10.09 -42.58
C GLU A 134 2.60 9.83 -44.09
N ALA A 135 3.61 10.39 -44.75
CA ALA A 135 3.90 10.10 -46.16
C ALA A 135 4.22 8.62 -46.39
N GLN A 136 4.94 7.97 -45.47
CA GLN A 136 5.25 6.54 -45.57
C GLN A 136 4.03 5.65 -45.29
N LYS A 137 3.21 5.99 -44.29
CA LYS A 137 1.95 5.28 -44.03
C LYS A 137 1.01 5.36 -45.24
N THR A 138 0.87 6.53 -45.84
CA THR A 138 0.02 6.72 -47.03
C THR A 138 0.58 6.06 -48.29
N LYS A 139 1.90 5.97 -48.46
CA LYS A 139 2.55 5.13 -49.49
C LYS A 139 2.23 3.64 -49.29
N GLY A 140 2.32 3.13 -48.06
CA GLY A 140 1.95 1.75 -47.73
C GLY A 140 0.47 1.43 -48.04
N PHE A 141 -0.44 2.33 -47.65
CA PHE A 141 -1.86 2.20 -47.98
C PHE A 141 -2.16 2.26 -49.49
N LYS A 142 -1.38 3.02 -50.28
CA LYS A 142 -1.53 3.07 -51.75
C LYS A 142 -0.97 1.81 -52.44
N ALA A 143 0.06 1.18 -51.88
CA ALA A 143 0.61 -0.07 -52.39
C ALA A 143 -0.34 -1.26 -52.14
N ASP A 144 -1.00 -1.30 -50.97
CA ASP A 144 -1.99 -2.34 -50.65
C ASP A 144 -3.24 -2.25 -51.56
N VAL A 145 -3.74 -1.05 -51.84
CA VAL A 145 -4.91 -0.82 -52.71
C VAL A 145 -4.66 -1.19 -54.18
N LEU A 146 -3.41 -1.22 -54.64
CA LEU A 146 -3.06 -1.64 -56.01
C LEU A 146 -2.85 -3.16 -56.14
N THR A 147 -2.79 -3.89 -55.03
CA THR A 147 -2.56 -5.35 -55.03
C THR A 147 -3.87 -6.14 -54.92
N ASP A 148 -4.97 -5.48 -54.53
CA ASP A 148 -6.29 -6.09 -54.31
C ASP A 148 -7.24 -6.00 -55.53
N GLY A 149 -6.65 -5.89 -56.73
CA GLY A 149 -7.38 -5.73 -58.00
C GLY A 149 -7.79 -7.02 -58.70
N ASP A 150 -7.52 -8.20 -58.13
CA ASP A 150 -7.68 -9.47 -58.87
C ASP A 150 -8.13 -10.64 -57.99
N VAL A 151 -9.23 -10.47 -57.23
CA VAL A 151 -10.12 -11.58 -56.82
C VAL A 151 -11.57 -11.08 -56.79
N LEU A 152 -12.28 -11.25 -57.90
CA LEU A 152 -13.73 -11.32 -57.88
C LEU A 152 -14.14 -12.75 -57.48
N ASP A 153 -15.14 -12.80 -56.61
CA ASP A 153 -16.09 -13.91 -56.40
C ASP A 153 -15.78 -14.92 -55.28
N GLU A 154 -16.32 -14.68 -54.08
CA GLU A 154 -17.42 -15.51 -53.53
C GLU A 154 -17.89 -14.93 -52.19
N GLN A 155 -19.08 -14.32 -52.21
CA GLN A 155 -19.87 -14.10 -51.00
C GLN A 155 -20.57 -15.41 -50.64
N ASN A 156 -20.35 -15.90 -49.42
CA ASN A 156 -21.38 -16.37 -48.47
C ASN A 156 -20.78 -17.35 -47.45
N ARG A 157 -20.63 -16.92 -46.19
CA ARG A 157 -21.32 -17.52 -45.04
C ARG A 157 -20.99 -16.79 -43.74
N GLU A 158 -22.05 -16.52 -42.99
CA GLU A 158 -22.05 -15.92 -41.65
C GLU A 158 -21.32 -16.76 -40.58
N PRO A 159 -20.93 -16.13 -39.46
CA PRO A 159 -20.21 -16.77 -38.37
C PRO A 159 -21.16 -17.33 -37.32
N GLU A 160 -20.92 -18.55 -36.84
CA GLU A 160 -21.43 -18.98 -35.54
C GLU A 160 -20.31 -19.48 -34.64
N GLU A 161 -20.14 -18.75 -33.54
CA GLU A 161 -19.44 -19.19 -32.34
C GLU A 161 -20.24 -20.29 -31.63
N SER A 162 -19.59 -21.37 -31.20
CA SER A 162 -19.94 -21.95 -29.90
C SER A 162 -18.79 -22.79 -29.33
N ALA A 163 -18.61 -22.58 -28.03
CA ALA A 163 -17.53 -23.03 -27.20
C ALA A 163 -17.64 -24.53 -26.81
N ILE A 164 -16.47 -25.16 -26.72
CA ILE A 164 -15.97 -25.98 -25.59
C ILE A 164 -16.94 -27.05 -25.03
N ARG A 165 -16.52 -28.33 -25.04
CA ARG A 165 -16.13 -29.10 -23.82
C ARG A 165 -16.06 -30.63 -24.03
N ASN A 166 -14.84 -31.14 -23.82
CA ASN A 166 -14.44 -32.37 -23.12
C ASN A 166 -14.44 -33.79 -23.75
N VAL A 167 -13.21 -34.32 -23.75
CA VAL A 167 -12.74 -35.58 -23.14
C VAL A 167 -13.17 -36.89 -23.79
N LEU A 168 -12.18 -37.55 -24.41
CA LEU A 168 -11.92 -38.97 -24.18
C LEU A 168 -10.43 -39.28 -24.40
N VAL A 169 -9.85 -39.95 -23.40
CA VAL A 169 -8.51 -40.54 -23.37
C VAL A 169 -8.64 -41.99 -23.84
N VAL A 170 -7.62 -42.49 -24.55
CA VAL A 170 -6.89 -43.78 -24.35
C VAL A 170 -6.32 -44.30 -25.69
N ASP A 171 -4.97 -44.41 -25.72
CA ASP A 171 -4.05 -45.41 -26.33
C ASP A 171 -4.37 -46.07 -27.70
N GLN A 172 -3.44 -46.44 -28.59
CA GLN A 172 -2.01 -46.77 -28.47
C GLN A 172 -1.38 -46.82 -29.89
N ALA A 173 -0.09 -46.50 -29.98
CA ALA A 173 0.93 -47.06 -30.89
C ALA A 173 0.64 -47.24 -32.40
N VAL A 174 1.34 -46.46 -33.25
CA VAL A 174 2.21 -46.97 -34.32
C VAL A 174 3.32 -45.94 -34.60
N LEU A 175 4.57 -46.38 -34.50
CA LEU A 175 5.76 -45.64 -34.94
C LEU A 175 5.72 -45.41 -36.45
N SER A 176 5.81 -44.15 -36.88
CA SER A 176 6.17 -43.78 -38.25
C SER A 176 7.07 -42.55 -38.23
N PRO A 177 8.18 -42.52 -39.00
CA PRO A 177 9.12 -41.41 -39.00
C PRO A 177 8.53 -40.24 -39.77
N GLN A 178 8.06 -39.23 -39.04
CA GLN A 178 7.54 -37.99 -39.60
C GLN A 178 8.72 -37.18 -40.16
N ARG A 179 8.82 -37.11 -41.49
CA ARG A 179 9.65 -36.11 -42.18
C ARG A 179 9.07 -34.73 -41.85
N HIS A 180 9.63 -34.07 -40.86
CA HIS A 180 9.42 -32.64 -40.68
C HIS A 180 10.16 -31.92 -41.81
N THR A 181 9.46 -31.65 -42.90
CA THR A 181 9.83 -30.51 -43.75
C THR A 181 9.68 -29.26 -42.87
N PRO A 182 10.73 -28.46 -42.67
CA PRO A 182 10.59 -27.24 -41.91
C PRO A 182 9.74 -26.27 -42.74
N THR A 183 8.61 -25.84 -42.19
CA THR A 183 7.72 -24.77 -42.66
C THR A 183 8.43 -23.41 -42.83
N TYR A 184 9.75 -23.34 -42.65
CA TYR A 184 10.56 -22.12 -42.71
C TYR A 184 10.88 -21.64 -44.13
N LEU A 185 10.69 -22.46 -45.16
CA LEU A 185 11.02 -22.08 -46.54
C LEU A 185 9.95 -21.21 -47.21
N THR A 186 8.71 -21.18 -46.70
CA THR A 186 7.61 -20.44 -47.36
C THR A 186 7.54 -18.97 -46.94
N LEU A 187 8.11 -18.58 -45.79
CA LEU A 187 8.07 -17.19 -45.30
C LEU A 187 9.26 -16.34 -45.79
N SER A 188 10.28 -16.95 -46.41
CA SER A 188 11.54 -16.25 -46.74
C SER A 188 11.52 -15.52 -48.08
N SER A 189 10.56 -15.79 -48.99
CA SER A 189 10.53 -15.13 -50.31
C SER A 189 9.85 -13.75 -50.30
N SER A 190 9.03 -13.42 -49.30
CA SER A 190 8.30 -12.14 -49.28
C SER A 190 9.02 -11.01 -48.54
N LEU A 191 10.08 -11.30 -47.75
CA LEU A 191 10.80 -10.31 -46.95
C LEU A 191 11.99 -9.65 -47.66
N LEU A 192 12.36 -10.12 -48.86
CA LEU A 192 13.54 -9.65 -49.60
C LEU A 192 13.22 -8.59 -50.67
N GLN A 193 11.98 -8.10 -50.77
CA GLN A 193 11.55 -7.24 -51.88
C GLN A 193 11.51 -5.74 -51.60
N HIS A 194 11.75 -5.28 -50.37
CA HIS A 194 11.77 -3.84 -50.09
C HIS A 194 13.00 -3.47 -49.26
N GLU A 195 13.92 -2.75 -49.89
CA GLU A 195 14.89 -1.95 -49.17
C GLU A 195 14.11 -0.89 -48.37
N PRO A 196 14.18 -0.87 -47.03
CA PRO A 196 13.42 0.07 -46.23
C PRO A 196 13.94 1.49 -46.51
N GLU A 197 13.06 2.36 -47.01
CA GLU A 197 13.37 3.77 -47.24
C GLU A 197 13.52 4.46 -45.87
N LEU A 198 14.75 4.72 -45.43
CA LEU A 198 15.05 5.38 -44.16
C LEU A 198 15.08 6.90 -44.32
N TYR A 199 14.56 7.64 -43.34
CA TYR A 199 14.67 9.10 -43.30
C TYR A 199 16.11 9.56 -43.07
N PHE A 200 16.79 8.92 -42.11
CA PHE A 200 18.18 9.22 -41.76
C PHE A 200 19.11 8.50 -42.73
N THR A 201 19.91 9.27 -43.47
CA THR A 201 20.88 8.79 -44.46
C THR A 201 22.28 8.71 -43.89
N GLU A 202 22.62 9.61 -42.95
CA GLU A 202 23.91 9.62 -42.26
C GLU A 202 23.71 9.42 -40.75
N PRO A 203 24.50 8.55 -40.09
CA PRO A 203 24.39 8.33 -38.64
C PRO A 203 24.55 9.61 -37.80
N GLN A 204 25.29 10.59 -38.31
CA GLN A 204 25.49 11.89 -37.66
C GLN A 204 24.17 12.65 -37.49
N GLN A 205 23.23 12.54 -38.43
CA GLN A 205 21.93 13.22 -38.35
C GLN A 205 21.13 12.80 -37.10
N LEU A 206 21.20 11.52 -36.75
CA LEU A 206 20.55 10.99 -35.55
C LEU A 206 21.25 11.50 -34.28
N LEU A 207 22.59 11.52 -34.28
CA LEU A 207 23.36 12.00 -33.14
C LEU A 207 23.14 13.49 -32.88
N ASP A 208 23.07 14.29 -33.95
CA ASP A 208 22.79 15.72 -33.90
C ASP A 208 21.37 15.97 -33.38
N LEU A 209 20.38 15.22 -33.88
CA LEU A 209 18.99 15.29 -33.40
C LEU A 209 18.89 14.98 -31.90
N VAL A 210 19.54 13.91 -31.43
CA VAL A 210 19.55 13.53 -30.01
C VAL A 210 20.26 14.60 -29.17
N THR A 211 21.35 15.17 -29.68
CA THR A 211 22.07 16.26 -29.00
C THR A 211 21.21 17.51 -28.89
N GLU A 212 20.53 17.90 -29.97
CA GLU A 212 19.59 19.04 -29.99
C GLU A 212 18.42 18.80 -29.03
N LEU A 213 17.79 17.62 -29.07
CA LEU A 213 16.73 17.25 -28.12
C LEU A 213 17.23 17.28 -26.68
N THR A 214 18.47 16.85 -26.43
CA THR A 214 19.09 16.89 -25.10
C THR A 214 19.31 18.33 -24.64
N GLU A 215 19.80 19.20 -25.52
CA GLU A 215 19.98 20.63 -25.24
C GLU A 215 18.64 21.33 -24.98
N GLN A 216 17.62 21.07 -25.81
CA GLN A 216 16.26 21.58 -25.62
C GLN A 216 15.67 21.12 -24.28
N ASN A 217 15.78 19.83 -23.95
CA ASN A 217 15.32 19.30 -22.68
C ASN A 217 16.05 19.95 -21.49
N LEU A 218 17.36 20.13 -21.59
CA LEU A 218 18.14 20.82 -20.55
C LEU A 218 17.72 22.28 -20.40
N SER A 219 17.47 22.99 -21.51
CA SER A 219 16.97 24.36 -21.52
C SER A 219 15.59 24.47 -20.87
N LEU A 220 14.68 23.53 -21.19
CA LEU A 220 13.34 23.47 -20.57
C LEU A 220 13.42 23.22 -19.07
N ILE A 221 14.29 22.32 -18.61
CA ILE A 221 14.53 22.07 -17.19
C ILE A 221 15.03 23.35 -16.52
N GLN A 222 16.04 24.01 -17.07
CA GLN A 222 16.59 25.26 -16.52
C GLN A 222 15.55 26.38 -16.47
N ASN A 223 14.75 26.54 -17.52
CA ASN A 223 13.68 27.54 -17.56
C ASN A 223 12.62 27.24 -16.50
N THR A 224 12.18 25.98 -16.38
CA THR A 224 11.22 25.54 -15.37
C THR A 224 11.74 25.83 -13.98
N THR A 225 12.99 25.46 -13.65
CA THR A 225 13.59 25.76 -12.35
C THR A 225 13.67 27.26 -12.08
N ARG A 226 14.07 28.08 -13.07
CA ARG A 226 14.10 29.55 -12.89
C ARG A 226 12.71 30.12 -12.63
N VAL A 227 11.69 29.63 -13.34
CA VAL A 227 10.30 30.05 -13.13
C VAL A 227 9.82 29.62 -11.74
N GLU A 228 10.12 28.41 -11.31
CA GLU A 228 9.81 27.91 -9.96
C GLU A 228 10.44 28.78 -8.87
N GLU A 229 11.71 29.16 -9.01
CA GLU A 229 12.39 30.07 -8.08
C GLU A 229 11.68 31.43 -8.01
N THR A 230 11.38 32.05 -9.16
CA THR A 230 10.66 33.34 -9.17
C THR A 230 9.26 33.24 -8.58
N LEU A 231 8.58 32.12 -8.77
CA LEU A 231 7.25 31.87 -8.20
C LEU A 231 7.32 31.73 -6.69
N GLU A 232 8.34 31.05 -6.17
CA GLU A 232 8.56 30.89 -4.73
C GLU A 232 8.92 32.23 -4.07
N GLU A 233 9.75 33.07 -4.70
CA GLU A 233 10.02 34.44 -4.24
C GLU A 233 8.75 35.30 -4.18
N LEU A 234 7.93 35.26 -5.24
CA LEU A 234 6.64 35.97 -5.28
C LEU A 234 5.68 35.47 -4.21
N ARG A 235 5.65 34.16 -3.97
CA ARG A 235 4.83 33.55 -2.92
C ARG A 235 5.24 34.02 -1.53
N GLN A 236 6.54 34.04 -1.25
CA GLN A 236 7.07 34.53 0.02
C GLN A 236 6.78 36.03 0.21
N SER A 237 6.95 36.85 -0.83
CA SER A 237 6.61 38.28 -0.80
C SER A 237 5.11 38.51 -0.55
N THR A 238 4.26 37.72 -1.19
CA THR A 238 2.80 37.77 -1.02
C THR A 238 2.40 37.40 0.40
N GLU A 239 2.96 36.32 0.96
CA GLU A 239 2.68 35.91 2.33
C GLU A 239 3.19 36.92 3.37
N ALA A 240 4.37 37.51 3.15
CA ALA A 240 4.88 38.59 4.00
C ALA A 240 3.96 39.82 3.96
N THR A 241 3.48 40.20 2.78
CA THR A 241 2.53 41.30 2.61
C THR A 241 1.18 40.99 3.29
N ARG A 242 0.69 39.75 3.13
CA ARG A 242 -0.55 39.29 3.78
C ARG A 242 -0.46 39.41 5.30
N LYS A 243 0.64 38.95 5.90
CA LYS A 243 0.87 39.06 7.35
C LYS A 243 0.89 40.51 7.82
N LYS A 244 1.56 41.40 7.09
CA LYS A 244 1.57 42.83 7.43
C LYS A 244 0.17 43.45 7.39
N ILE A 245 -0.64 43.08 6.38
CA ILE A 245 -2.03 43.54 6.29
C ILE A 245 -2.86 43.01 7.47
N GLU A 246 -2.67 41.76 7.87
CA GLU A 246 -3.35 41.14 9.01
C GLU A 246 -2.99 41.86 10.33
N GLU A 247 -1.71 42.18 10.55
CA GLU A 247 -1.24 42.99 11.69
C GLU A 247 -1.85 44.41 11.69
N ASP A 248 -1.88 45.07 10.53
CA ASP A 248 -2.49 46.41 10.37
C ASP A 248 -4.02 46.35 10.63
N GLU A 249 -4.70 45.29 10.20
CA GLU A 249 -6.14 45.07 10.42
C GLU A 249 -6.46 44.87 11.91
N GLU A 250 -5.66 44.08 12.62
CA GLU A 250 -5.75 43.93 14.08
C GLU A 250 -5.57 45.27 14.78
N GLN A 251 -4.54 46.05 14.39
CA GLN A 251 -4.28 47.36 14.95
C GLN A 251 -5.44 48.33 14.71
N LEU A 252 -5.99 48.37 13.50
CA LEU A 252 -7.14 49.21 13.16
C LEU A 252 -8.38 48.81 13.95
N THR A 253 -8.61 47.51 14.14
CA THR A 253 -9.73 46.99 14.95
C THR A 253 -9.60 47.46 16.40
N LEU A 254 -8.40 47.42 16.97
CA LEU A 254 -8.14 47.95 18.32
C LEU A 254 -8.41 49.46 18.40
N GLN A 255 -7.98 50.24 17.40
CA GLN A 255 -8.25 51.67 17.36
C GLN A 255 -9.75 51.98 17.25
N ILE A 256 -10.49 51.24 16.42
CA ILE A 256 -11.94 51.37 16.30
C ILE A 256 -12.62 51.09 17.65
N ASN A 257 -12.19 50.05 18.35
CA ASN A 257 -12.73 49.72 19.68
C ASN A 257 -12.45 50.81 20.72
N ASP A 258 -11.22 51.35 20.77
CA ASP A 258 -10.88 52.49 21.65
C ASP A 258 -11.74 53.73 21.32
N MET A 259 -11.87 54.06 20.03
CA MET A 259 -12.70 55.19 19.60
C MET A 259 -14.17 54.99 19.97
N ASN A 260 -14.73 53.80 19.77
CA ASN A 260 -16.10 53.48 20.16
C ASN A 260 -16.30 53.62 21.67
N GLN A 261 -15.35 53.14 22.47
CA GLN A 261 -15.40 53.29 23.92
C GLN A 261 -15.37 54.77 24.33
N ARG A 262 -14.52 55.60 23.71
CA ARG A 262 -14.48 57.05 23.95
C ARG A 262 -15.80 57.72 23.56
N ILE A 263 -16.38 57.33 22.42
CA ILE A 263 -17.68 57.82 21.96
C ILE A 263 -18.77 57.47 22.98
N ASP A 264 -18.79 56.26 23.52
CA ASP A 264 -19.79 55.84 24.49
C ASP A 264 -19.67 56.58 25.83
N ILE A 265 -18.44 56.81 26.30
CA ILE A 265 -18.16 57.66 27.46
C ILE A 265 -18.70 59.07 27.22
N GLU A 266 -18.41 59.66 26.06
CA GLU A 266 -18.82 61.03 25.74
C GLU A 266 -20.34 61.13 25.51
N LYS A 267 -20.97 60.12 24.90
CA LYS A 267 -22.43 59.99 24.82
C LYS A 267 -23.05 59.94 26.21
N ALA A 268 -22.50 59.15 27.14
CA ALA A 268 -22.98 59.08 28.52
C ALA A 268 -22.81 60.41 29.28
N ARG A 269 -21.73 61.14 29.03
CA ARG A 269 -21.56 62.51 29.54
C ARG A 269 -22.60 63.47 28.94
N GLY A 270 -22.82 63.38 27.64
CA GLY A 270 -23.83 64.17 26.92
C GLY A 270 -25.25 63.93 27.42
N THR A 271 -25.63 62.67 27.70
CA THR A 271 -26.94 62.35 28.28
C THR A 271 -27.07 62.88 29.71
N LYS A 272 -26.03 62.75 30.55
CA LYS A 272 -26.02 63.31 31.90
C LYS A 272 -26.11 64.85 31.89
N LEU A 273 -25.41 65.50 30.96
CA LEU A 273 -25.49 66.96 30.80
C LEU A 273 -26.89 67.38 30.34
N ARG A 274 -27.47 66.66 29.37
CA ARG A 274 -28.85 66.90 28.91
C ARG A 274 -29.85 66.78 30.06
N GLN A 275 -29.72 65.76 30.91
CA GLN A 275 -30.56 65.62 32.11
C GLN A 275 -30.41 66.80 33.08
N LYS A 276 -29.17 67.24 33.34
CA LYS A 276 -28.91 68.43 34.18
C LYS A 276 -29.53 69.70 33.61
N VAL A 277 -29.36 69.92 32.30
CA VAL A 277 -29.96 71.07 31.60
C VAL A 277 -31.48 70.98 31.65
N GLN A 278 -32.05 69.80 31.40
CA GLN A 278 -33.50 69.60 31.49
C GLN A 278 -34.03 69.88 32.90
N LEU A 279 -33.36 69.42 33.95
CA LEU A 279 -33.72 69.74 35.33
C LEU A 279 -33.61 71.23 35.62
N HIS A 280 -32.55 71.90 35.14
CA HIS A 280 -32.40 73.35 35.27
C HIS A 280 -33.49 74.13 34.53
N VAL A 281 -33.97 73.64 33.38
CA VAL A 281 -35.08 74.25 32.62
C VAL A 281 -36.44 73.97 33.26
N SER A 282 -36.63 72.78 33.86
CA SER A 282 -37.85 72.42 34.57
C SER A 282 -38.03 73.15 35.90
N LEU A 283 -36.94 73.53 36.57
CA LEU A 283 -37.00 74.43 37.73
C LEU A 283 -37.12 75.87 37.23
N ASN A 284 -38.28 76.49 37.43
CA ASN A 284 -38.41 77.93 37.17
C ASN A 284 -37.47 78.70 38.11
N LYS A 285 -36.93 79.83 37.64
CA LYS A 285 -36.10 80.72 38.49
C LYS A 285 -36.85 81.18 39.74
N GLU A 286 -38.14 81.51 39.59
CA GLU A 286 -39.04 81.78 40.72
C GLU A 286 -39.05 80.64 41.76
N ASP A 287 -39.13 79.37 41.35
CA ASP A 287 -39.18 78.24 42.30
C ASP A 287 -37.85 78.06 43.04
N GLN A 288 -36.71 78.35 42.38
CA GLN A 288 -35.38 78.34 43.02
C GLN A 288 -35.23 79.48 44.03
N ASP A 289 -35.65 80.69 43.67
CA ASP A 289 -35.58 81.86 44.54
C ASP A 289 -36.46 81.65 45.78
N VAL A 290 -37.68 81.11 45.62
CA VAL A 290 -38.56 80.76 46.75
C VAL A 290 -37.93 79.69 47.66
N MET A 291 -37.30 78.66 47.11
CA MET A 291 -36.62 77.64 47.92
C MET A 291 -35.38 78.20 48.65
N LEU A 292 -34.62 79.08 47.99
CA LEU A 292 -33.45 79.73 48.59
C LEU A 292 -33.85 80.70 49.69
N ASP A 293 -34.95 81.43 49.52
CA ASP A 293 -35.50 82.32 50.54
C ASP A 293 -36.00 81.51 51.75
N ALA A 294 -36.75 80.42 51.54
CA ALA A 294 -37.20 79.53 52.62
C ALA A 294 -36.04 78.88 53.38
N LEU A 295 -34.98 78.47 52.66
CA LEU A 295 -33.75 77.97 53.29
C LEU A 295 -33.05 79.10 54.07
N GLY A 296 -32.99 80.30 53.50
CA GLY A 296 -32.46 81.50 54.14
C GLY A 296 -33.15 81.78 55.47
N GLU A 297 -34.48 81.80 55.49
CA GLU A 297 -35.29 81.96 56.70
C GLU A 297 -34.95 80.90 57.75
N LYS A 298 -34.86 79.62 57.34
CA LYS A 298 -34.54 78.54 58.28
C LYS A 298 -33.13 78.64 58.84
N VAL A 299 -32.17 79.06 58.02
CA VAL A 299 -30.78 79.32 58.46
C VAL A 299 -30.75 80.46 59.46
N VAL A 300 -31.53 81.53 59.26
CA VAL A 300 -31.65 82.61 60.25
C VAL A 300 -32.20 82.08 61.56
N GLU A 301 -33.28 81.29 61.54
CA GLU A 301 -33.87 80.69 62.74
C GLU A 301 -32.83 79.88 63.52
N VAL A 302 -32.12 78.96 62.85
CA VAL A 302 -31.10 78.12 63.50
C VAL A 302 -29.92 78.94 64.02
N HIS A 303 -29.47 79.95 63.26
CA HIS A 303 -28.38 80.82 63.70
C HIS A 303 -28.75 81.60 64.96
N CYS A 304 -29.96 82.17 65.01
CA CYS A 304 -30.47 82.86 66.18
C CYS A 304 -30.54 81.93 67.40
N CYS A 305 -31.01 80.69 67.22
CA CYS A 305 -31.10 79.73 68.31
C CYS A 305 -29.74 79.22 68.83
N CYS A 306 -28.75 79.00 67.96
CA CYS A 306 -27.54 78.27 68.32
C CYS A 306 -26.30 79.14 68.54
N VAL A 307 -26.22 80.30 67.88
CA VAL A 307 -25.02 81.15 67.87
C VAL A 307 -25.23 82.45 68.67
N ASP A 308 -26.16 83.31 68.26
CA ASP A 308 -26.42 84.61 68.89
C ASP A 308 -27.87 85.08 68.61
N ASP A 309 -28.59 85.55 69.62
CA ASP A 309 -30.02 85.94 69.57
C ASP A 309 -30.25 87.28 68.84
N ARG A 310 -29.15 87.93 68.40
CA ARG A 310 -29.17 89.22 67.71
C ARG A 310 -29.37 89.01 66.21
N ILE A 311 -30.32 89.76 65.65
CA ILE A 311 -30.51 89.85 64.20
C ILE A 311 -29.28 90.55 63.60
N THR A 312 -28.37 89.76 63.04
CA THR A 312 -27.16 90.24 62.37
C THR A 312 -27.41 90.35 60.86
N ASN A 313 -26.90 91.42 60.24
CA ASN A 313 -26.95 91.64 58.78
C ASN A 313 -25.95 90.75 58.01
N LEU A 314 -25.70 89.54 58.52
CA LEU A 314 -24.84 88.56 57.90
C LEU A 314 -25.59 87.88 56.75
N SER A 315 -24.86 87.61 55.67
CA SER A 315 -25.35 86.77 54.58
C SER A 315 -25.67 85.37 55.07
N THR A 316 -26.56 84.66 54.37
CA THR A 316 -26.94 83.27 54.69
C THR A 316 -25.72 82.35 54.80
N LEU A 317 -24.71 82.54 53.95
CA LEU A 317 -23.48 81.76 53.97
C LEU A 317 -22.62 82.04 55.21
N GLU A 318 -22.49 83.30 55.61
CA GLU A 318 -21.77 83.67 56.84
C GLU A 318 -22.48 83.14 58.09
N LYS A 319 -23.83 83.16 58.11
CA LYS A 319 -24.63 82.55 59.18
C LYS A 319 -24.39 81.04 59.28
N LEU A 320 -24.34 80.34 58.15
CA LEU A 320 -23.99 78.91 58.10
C LEU A 320 -22.58 78.64 58.62
N ALA A 321 -21.59 79.42 58.19
CA ALA A 321 -20.21 79.30 58.67
C ALA A 321 -20.10 79.48 60.19
N ASN A 322 -20.86 80.42 60.76
CA ASN A 322 -20.92 80.62 62.20
C ASN A 322 -21.56 79.44 62.95
N ILE A 323 -22.66 78.88 62.41
CA ILE A 323 -23.29 77.68 62.95
C ILE A 323 -22.30 76.50 62.93
N GLU A 324 -21.60 76.31 61.81
CA GLU A 324 -20.59 75.25 61.65
C GLU A 324 -19.45 75.41 62.66
N ASN A 325 -18.90 76.62 62.80
CA ASN A 325 -17.87 76.91 63.78
C ASN A 325 -18.36 76.66 65.22
N ARG A 326 -19.58 77.09 65.56
CA ARG A 326 -20.19 76.84 66.87
C ARG A 326 -20.35 75.35 67.14
N MET A 327 -20.82 74.59 66.15
CA MET A 327 -20.96 73.13 66.25
C MET A 327 -19.59 72.46 66.46
N SER A 328 -18.58 72.87 65.69
CA SER A 328 -17.21 72.36 65.83
C SER A 328 -16.63 72.63 67.23
N LEU A 329 -16.80 73.85 67.76
CA LEU A 329 -16.39 74.21 69.13
C LEU A 329 -17.11 73.37 70.20
N LEU A 330 -18.41 73.12 70.04
CA LEU A 330 -19.18 72.29 70.97
C LEU A 330 -18.71 70.82 70.95
N LEU A 331 -18.46 70.27 69.75
CA LEU A 331 -17.96 68.90 69.60
C LEU A 331 -16.56 68.75 70.22
N GLN A 332 -15.66 69.70 69.96
CA GLN A 332 -14.34 69.72 70.60
C GLN A 332 -14.46 69.83 72.13
N GLY A 333 -15.41 70.64 72.62
CA GLY A 333 -15.73 70.73 74.04
C GLY A 333 -16.11 69.38 74.64
N ILE A 334 -16.97 68.60 73.95
CA ILE A 334 -17.39 67.26 74.38
C ILE A 334 -16.21 66.28 74.40
N GLU A 335 -15.37 66.28 73.37
CA GLU A 335 -14.19 65.40 73.30
C GLU A 335 -13.14 65.73 74.36
N SER A 336 -13.04 67.00 74.77
CA SER A 336 -12.08 67.45 75.78
C SER A 336 -12.49 67.12 77.22
N ILE A 337 -13.69 66.60 77.47
CA ILE A 337 -14.16 66.26 78.82
C ILE A 337 -13.30 65.12 79.37
N PRO A 338 -12.58 65.32 80.51
CA PRO A 338 -11.77 64.27 81.09
C PRO A 338 -12.62 63.06 81.52
N GLU A 339 -12.12 61.85 81.25
CA GLU A 339 -12.80 60.59 81.56
C GLU A 339 -13.16 60.46 83.05
N GLU A 340 -12.34 61.02 83.95
CA GLU A 340 -12.61 61.05 85.40
C GLU A 340 -13.89 61.83 85.74
N HIS A 341 -14.10 62.97 85.09
CA HIS A 341 -15.29 63.81 85.28
C HIS A 341 -16.53 63.12 84.71
N LEU A 342 -16.39 62.44 83.57
CA LEU A 342 -17.46 61.64 82.97
C LEU A 342 -17.90 60.50 83.90
N GLU A 343 -16.95 59.76 84.45
CA GLU A 343 -17.21 58.65 85.36
C GLU A 343 -17.80 59.15 86.70
N MET A 344 -17.34 60.30 87.21
CA MET A 344 -17.94 60.96 88.38
C MET A 344 -19.40 61.36 88.12
N MET A 345 -19.68 62.01 86.99
CA MET A 345 -21.03 62.43 86.60
C MET A 345 -21.97 61.22 86.40
N LYS A 346 -21.46 60.12 85.83
CA LYS A 346 -22.18 58.86 85.70
C LYS A 346 -22.53 58.26 87.06
N LYS A 347 -21.58 58.25 88.01
CA LYS A 347 -21.81 57.80 89.40
C LYS A 347 -22.84 58.67 90.13
N ILE A 348 -22.82 59.99 89.93
CA ILE A 348 -23.82 60.93 90.49
C ILE A 348 -25.20 60.66 89.89
N LYS A 349 -25.32 60.58 88.56
CA LYS A 349 -26.59 60.28 87.89
C LYS A 349 -27.17 58.95 88.37
N ASP A 350 -26.33 57.92 88.49
CA ASP A 350 -26.76 56.60 88.97
C ASP A 350 -27.05 56.57 90.48
N SER A 351 -26.38 57.39 91.29
CA SER A 351 -26.72 57.53 92.72
C SER A 351 -28.03 58.28 92.92
N GLU A 352 -28.28 59.34 92.16
CA GLU A 352 -29.53 60.11 92.19
C GLU A 352 -30.70 59.28 91.69
N ARG A 353 -30.56 58.57 90.56
CA ARG A 353 -31.60 57.64 90.07
C ARG A 353 -31.96 56.61 91.14
N ARG A 354 -30.97 56.03 91.81
CA ARG A 354 -31.19 55.08 92.92
C ARG A 354 -31.81 55.76 94.14
N SER A 355 -31.45 57.00 94.45
CA SER A 355 -32.01 57.77 95.56
C SER A 355 -33.49 58.07 95.36
N ARG A 356 -33.86 58.63 94.19
CA ARG A 356 -35.26 58.92 93.81
C ARG A 356 -36.13 57.67 93.89
N TYR A 357 -35.64 56.52 93.40
CA TYR A 357 -36.36 55.25 93.51
C TYR A 357 -36.58 54.78 94.96
N ARG A 358 -35.58 54.95 95.84
CA ARG A 358 -35.74 54.60 97.27
C ARG A 358 -36.71 55.53 97.98
N GLU A 359 -36.62 56.83 97.71
CA GLU A 359 -37.50 57.84 98.28
C GLU A 359 -38.95 57.62 97.85
N GLU A 360 -39.19 57.33 96.56
CA GLU A 360 -40.50 56.97 96.03
C GLU A 360 -41.06 55.71 96.70
N LYS A 361 -40.25 54.65 96.83
CA LYS A 361 -40.65 53.40 97.52
C LYS A 361 -40.96 53.62 99.00
N LEU A 362 -40.21 54.49 99.68
CA LEU A 362 -40.47 54.84 101.09
C LEU A 362 -41.76 55.67 101.22
N ARG A 363 -42.00 56.61 100.29
CA ARG A 363 -43.25 57.37 100.21
C ARG A 363 -44.45 56.45 100.07
N GLU A 364 -44.39 55.50 99.13
CA GLU A 364 -45.45 54.50 98.96
C GLU A 364 -45.71 53.67 100.22
N GLN A 365 -44.66 53.26 100.93
CA GLN A 365 -44.81 52.49 102.17
C GLN A 365 -45.44 53.33 103.30
N SER A 366 -45.02 54.58 103.45
CA SER A 366 -45.60 55.52 104.42
C SER A 366 -47.07 55.80 104.11
N GLU A 367 -47.43 55.99 102.84
CA GLU A 367 -48.82 56.17 102.41
C GLU A 367 -49.65 54.91 102.65
N LYS A 368 -49.13 53.72 102.31
CA LYS A 368 -49.79 52.44 102.62
C LYS A 368 -49.98 52.24 104.12
N GLN A 369 -49.03 52.63 104.97
CA GLN A 369 -49.17 52.58 106.43
C GLN A 369 -50.19 53.60 106.95
N LYS A 370 -50.13 54.85 106.49
CA LYS A 370 -51.11 55.90 106.83
C LYS A 370 -52.52 55.50 106.42
N GLU A 371 -52.69 54.91 105.25
CA GLU A 371 -53.96 54.39 104.74
C GLU A 371 -54.45 53.21 105.60
N ARG A 372 -53.57 52.27 105.98
CA ARG A 372 -53.93 51.18 106.91
C ARG A 372 -54.37 51.71 108.28
N MET A 373 -53.65 52.68 108.83
CA MET A 373 -54.00 53.32 110.10
C MET A 373 -55.33 54.07 109.99
N ARG A 374 -55.56 54.81 108.90
CA ARG A 374 -56.83 55.49 108.61
C ARG A 374 -57.99 54.50 108.56
N ARG A 375 -57.86 53.39 107.82
CA ARG A 375 -58.88 52.35 107.72
C ARG A 375 -59.14 51.65 109.06
N TYR A 376 -58.10 51.45 109.89
CA TYR A 376 -58.28 50.92 111.24
C TYR A 376 -59.08 51.89 112.12
N LEU A 377 -58.76 53.19 112.06
CA LEU A 377 -59.47 54.23 112.80
C LEU A 377 -60.94 54.32 112.34
N GLU A 378 -61.19 54.31 111.03
CA GLU A 378 -62.54 54.28 110.46
C GLU A 378 -63.33 53.04 110.90
N ARG A 379 -62.72 51.85 110.93
CA ARG A 379 -63.37 50.63 111.45
C ARG A 379 -63.72 50.77 112.93
N SER A 380 -62.82 51.32 113.75
CA SER A 380 -63.07 51.54 115.17
C SER A 380 -64.21 52.55 115.42
N LEU A 381 -64.29 53.62 114.60
CA LEU A 381 -65.37 54.61 114.65
C LEU A 381 -66.68 54.08 114.05
N ALA A 382 -66.62 53.16 113.08
CA ALA A 382 -67.82 52.52 112.52
C ALA A 382 -68.41 51.48 113.48
N ASP A 383 -67.58 50.73 114.21
CA ASP A 383 -68.06 49.83 115.26
C ASP A 383 -68.67 50.61 116.43
N SER A 384 -68.10 51.76 116.82
CA SER A 384 -68.76 52.64 117.81
C SER A 384 -70.08 53.24 117.30
N LYS A 385 -70.19 53.60 116.02
CA LYS A 385 -71.45 54.06 115.40
C LYS A 385 -72.50 52.96 115.21
N LYS A 386 -72.11 51.70 115.00
CA LYS A 386 -73.07 50.56 115.00
C LYS A 386 -73.63 50.27 116.39
N ILE A 387 -72.84 50.48 117.46
CA ILE A 387 -73.32 50.40 118.84
C ILE A 387 -74.35 51.51 119.11
N VAL A 388 -74.09 52.75 118.67
CA VAL A 388 -75.02 53.87 118.86
C VAL A 388 -76.29 53.73 118.00
N SER A 389 -76.21 53.16 116.80
CA SER A 389 -77.38 52.97 115.92
C SER A 389 -78.30 51.83 116.37
N ARG A 390 -77.80 50.81 117.10
CA ARG A 390 -78.66 49.82 117.76
C ARG A 390 -79.41 50.39 118.98
N LEU A 391 -78.89 51.45 119.59
CA LEU A 391 -79.52 52.13 120.73
C LEU A 391 -80.57 53.18 120.33
N LEU A 392 -80.65 53.56 119.05
CA LEU A 392 -81.63 54.52 118.52
C LEU A 392 -82.84 53.87 117.81
N HIS A 393 -82.95 52.54 117.83
CA HIS A 393 -84.08 51.79 117.28
C HIS A 393 -84.82 50.92 118.33
N LEU A 394 -84.71 51.27 119.61
CA LEU A 394 -85.51 50.69 120.70
C LEU A 394 -86.46 51.74 121.30
#